data_AF-A0A559U641-F1
#
_entry.id   AF-A0A559U641-F1
#
_cell.length_a   1.000
_cell.length_b   1.000
_cell.length_c   1.000
_cell.angle_alpha   90.00
_cell.angle_beta   90.00
_cell.angle_gamma   90.00
#
_symmetry.space_group_name_H-M   'P 1'
#
loop_
_entity.id
_entity.type
_entity.pdbx_description
1 polymer ?
#
loop_
_entity_poly.entity_id
_entity_poly.type
_entity_poly.pdbx_seq_one_letter_code
_entity_poly.pdbx_strand_id
1 'polypeptide(L)'
;MGAGPTTGPHWAVRARHPNLVMFTSTIPPCLPRSHRDTITHVTAPEPTILATSGGHRVGGRTRVLFDALVHHAVDLSGVHGRRPRILYVGTATGDAEHVTARVSEAARVAGFDLTPLQLFPMPNVDDVEGTVLGHDVVWVMGGSVANLLAVWRVHGLDTVMRRAWRAGVVLAGVSAGSICWFRGGATDSYGPELRPVTDALGLLPYGNGVHYDSDEGRRPLIHRLVADGTLPASHCTDDGVGLVYRGTELVEAVTELPGKGAYLVSRQGDRAVEERIEPRLLPTPSF
;
A
#
# COMPACT_ATOMS: atom_id res chain seq x y z
N MET A 1 -23.77 20.43 -58.31
CA MET A 1 -22.67 19.93 -57.47
C MET A 1 -23.05 18.55 -56.97
N GLY A 2 -22.51 17.50 -57.58
CA GLY A 2 -22.85 16.12 -57.27
C GLY A 2 -22.14 15.12 -58.18
N ALA A 3 -21.86 13.95 -57.59
CA ALA A 3 -21.35 12.68 -58.13
C ALA A 3 -19.81 12.55 -58.37
N GLY A 4 -19.20 11.61 -57.64
CA GLY A 4 -17.96 10.89 -58.01
C GLY A 4 -18.24 9.83 -59.10
N PRO A 5 -17.42 8.75 -59.30
CA PRO A 5 -16.35 8.21 -58.44
C PRO A 5 -15.03 7.87 -59.20
N THR A 6 -13.92 7.66 -58.48
CA THR A 6 -12.74 6.94 -59.01
C THR A 6 -12.11 6.01 -57.97
N THR A 7 -12.31 4.71 -58.23
CA THR A 7 -11.31 3.61 -58.20
C THR A 7 -10.28 3.53 -57.07
N GLY A 8 -10.42 2.54 -56.20
CA GLY A 8 -9.32 1.97 -55.41
C GLY A 8 -8.88 0.61 -56.00
N PRO A 9 -7.58 0.29 -56.10
CA PRO A 9 -7.14 -1.05 -56.46
C PRO A 9 -6.88 -1.91 -55.21
N HIS A 10 -7.51 -3.08 -55.22
CA HIS A 10 -7.13 -4.24 -54.42
C HIS A 10 -5.70 -4.69 -54.75
N TRP A 11 -4.90 -4.96 -53.72
CA TRP A 11 -3.80 -5.92 -53.83
C TRP A 11 -3.77 -6.79 -52.56
N ALA A 12 -4.16 -8.04 -52.74
CA ALA A 12 -4.07 -9.08 -51.75
C ALA A 12 -2.62 -9.55 -51.64
N VAL A 13 -2.03 -9.48 -50.44
CA VAL A 13 -0.74 -10.11 -50.14
C VAL A 13 -0.98 -11.55 -49.71
N ARG A 14 -0.67 -12.48 -50.61
CA ARG A 14 -0.38 -13.87 -50.23
C ARG A 14 1.07 -13.93 -49.72
N ALA A 15 1.24 -14.07 -48.41
CA ALA A 15 2.52 -14.48 -47.84
C ALA A 15 2.58 -16.01 -47.79
N ARG A 16 3.54 -16.60 -48.50
CA ARG A 16 3.89 -18.02 -48.45
C ARG A 16 4.78 -18.26 -47.23
N HIS A 17 4.44 -19.23 -46.39
CA HIS A 17 5.31 -19.77 -45.35
C HIS A 17 6.36 -20.72 -45.96
N PRO A 18 7.62 -20.69 -45.52
CA PRO A 18 8.49 -21.84 -45.58
C PRO A 18 8.90 -22.32 -44.17
N ASN A 19 8.85 -23.65 -44.03
CA ASN A 19 9.66 -24.50 -43.15
C ASN A 19 9.42 -24.42 -41.63
N LEU A 20 8.43 -25.19 -41.17
CA LEU A 20 8.35 -25.67 -39.79
C LEU A 20 9.19 -26.96 -39.66
N VAL A 21 10.34 -26.88 -38.99
CA VAL A 21 11.10 -28.06 -38.56
C VAL A 21 10.49 -28.56 -37.25
N MET A 22 9.86 -29.74 -37.29
CA MET A 22 9.34 -30.43 -36.11
C MET A 22 10.51 -31.03 -35.32
N PHE A 23 10.87 -30.42 -34.19
CA PHE A 23 11.70 -31.06 -33.17
C PHE A 23 10.80 -31.84 -32.22
N THR A 24 10.77 -33.16 -32.35
CA THR A 24 10.24 -34.05 -31.31
C THR A 24 11.30 -34.17 -30.21
N SER A 25 11.16 -33.41 -29.13
CA SER A 25 11.91 -33.64 -27.90
C SER A 25 10.99 -34.30 -26.87
N THR A 26 11.30 -35.55 -26.55
CA THR A 26 10.70 -36.35 -25.48
C THR A 26 10.90 -35.67 -24.11
N ILE A 27 9.80 -35.32 -23.46
CA ILE A 27 9.78 -34.80 -22.08
C ILE A 27 9.94 -35.98 -21.11
N PRO A 28 10.96 -36.00 -20.22
CA PRO A 28 11.05 -37.05 -19.19
C PRO A 28 10.01 -36.80 -18.06
N PRO A 29 9.53 -37.86 -17.39
CA PRO A 29 8.48 -37.74 -16.40
C PRO A 29 8.91 -36.92 -15.18
N CYS A 30 8.02 -36.02 -14.75
CA CYS A 30 8.17 -35.22 -13.54
C CYS A 30 8.36 -36.10 -12.30
N LEU A 31 9.49 -35.95 -11.61
CA LEU A 31 9.67 -36.45 -10.26
C LEU A 31 8.68 -35.74 -9.30
N PRO A 32 8.10 -36.45 -8.32
CA PRO A 32 7.20 -35.83 -7.36
C PRO A 32 7.95 -34.77 -6.54
N ARG A 33 7.35 -33.58 -6.43
CA ARG A 33 7.85 -32.46 -5.62
C ARG A 33 8.04 -32.96 -4.19
N SER A 34 9.29 -32.94 -3.71
CA SER A 34 9.59 -33.06 -2.29
C SER A 34 8.81 -31.98 -1.55
N HIS A 35 8.06 -32.36 -0.51
CA HIS A 35 7.53 -31.43 0.47
C HIS A 35 8.65 -30.47 0.88
N ARG A 36 8.53 -29.21 0.45
CA ARG A 36 9.33 -28.15 1.05
C ARG A 36 8.76 -27.99 2.44
N ASP A 37 9.59 -28.25 3.44
CA ASP A 37 9.35 -27.77 4.79
C ASP A 37 9.09 -26.26 4.68
N THR A 38 7.83 -25.87 4.88
CA THR A 38 7.44 -24.47 4.94
C THR A 38 8.09 -23.92 6.18
N ILE A 39 9.31 -23.38 6.04
CA ILE A 39 9.86 -22.45 7.02
C ILE A 39 8.86 -21.31 7.03
N THR A 40 7.95 -21.32 8.00
CA THR A 40 7.08 -20.20 8.32
C THR A 40 8.01 -19.05 8.68
N HIS A 41 8.21 -18.18 7.70
CA HIS A 41 8.99 -16.97 7.83
C HIS A 41 8.19 -16.00 8.69
N VAL A 42 8.26 -16.15 10.01
CA VAL A 42 7.60 -15.24 10.96
C VAL A 42 8.47 -13.99 11.06
N THR A 43 7.93 -12.86 10.66
CA THR A 43 8.61 -11.55 10.70
C THR A 43 8.36 -10.87 12.04
N ALA A 44 7.20 -10.26 12.24
CA ALA A 44 6.81 -9.74 13.54
C ALA A 44 6.25 -10.86 14.44
N PRO A 45 6.49 -10.81 15.77
CA PRO A 45 6.00 -11.82 16.70
C PRO A 45 4.47 -11.83 16.85
N GLU A 46 3.80 -10.77 16.40
CA GLU A 46 2.35 -10.61 16.44
C GLU A 46 1.87 -9.72 15.27
N PRO A 47 0.56 -9.75 14.94
CA PRO A 47 0.03 -8.95 13.84
C PRO A 47 0.33 -7.46 14.04
N THR A 48 0.97 -6.83 13.05
CA THR A 48 1.51 -5.48 13.20
C THR A 48 1.09 -4.58 12.05
N ILE A 49 0.65 -3.36 12.37
CA ILE A 49 0.32 -2.33 11.37
C ILE A 49 1.05 -1.03 11.69
N LEU A 50 1.67 -0.40 10.68
CA LEU A 50 2.16 0.98 10.73
C LEU A 50 1.38 1.84 9.73
N ALA A 51 0.43 2.62 10.23
CA ALA A 51 -0.44 3.48 9.44
C ALA A 51 0.08 4.92 9.43
N THR A 52 0.35 5.53 8.27
CA THR A 52 1.10 6.80 8.20
C THR A 52 0.54 7.87 7.27
N SER A 53 0.98 9.11 7.52
CA SER A 53 0.94 10.25 6.59
C SER A 53 2.36 10.68 6.17
N GLY A 54 3.30 9.73 6.12
CA GLY A 54 4.71 9.99 5.81
C GLY A 54 5.45 8.73 5.32
N GLY A 55 6.78 8.79 5.27
CA GLY A 55 7.64 7.68 4.83
C GLY A 55 8.51 7.98 3.63
N HIS A 56 8.36 9.14 3.00
CA HIS A 56 9.15 9.51 1.83
C HIS A 56 9.60 10.96 1.91
N ARG A 57 10.81 11.21 1.41
CA ARG A 57 11.37 12.56 1.25
C ARG A 57 12.06 12.72 -0.10
N VAL A 58 12.32 13.96 -0.49
CA VAL A 58 13.08 14.26 -1.71
C VAL A 58 14.56 13.97 -1.48
N GLY A 59 15.20 13.29 -2.43
CA GLY A 59 16.64 13.01 -2.38
C GLY A 59 17.48 14.07 -3.10
N GLY A 60 18.75 14.19 -2.72
CA GLY A 60 19.69 15.07 -3.43
C GLY A 60 20.10 14.57 -4.82
N ARG A 61 20.03 13.25 -5.05
CA ARG A 61 20.38 12.59 -6.33
C ARG A 61 19.26 11.70 -6.88
N THR A 62 18.21 11.48 -6.10
CA THR A 62 17.07 10.64 -6.44
C THR A 62 15.79 11.44 -6.28
N ARG A 63 14.73 11.07 -7.00
CA ARG A 63 13.43 11.77 -6.89
C ARG A 63 12.75 11.52 -5.54
N VAL A 64 12.97 10.34 -4.98
CA VAL A 64 12.39 9.87 -3.72
C VAL A 64 13.48 9.13 -2.94
N LEU A 65 13.46 9.30 -1.63
CA LEU A 65 14.13 8.46 -0.65
C LEU A 65 13.08 7.94 0.33
N PHE A 66 13.34 6.76 0.90
CA PHE A 66 12.64 6.32 2.10
C PHE A 66 13.09 7.17 3.28
N ASP A 67 12.13 7.58 4.10
CA ASP A 67 12.37 8.30 5.34
C ASP A 67 12.03 7.41 6.55
N ALA A 68 12.17 7.95 7.76
CA ALA A 68 12.24 7.18 8.99
C ALA A 68 11.08 6.20 9.21
N LEU A 69 9.86 6.47 8.73
CA LEU A 69 8.71 5.57 8.89
C LEU A 69 8.83 4.28 8.07
N VAL A 70 9.43 4.31 6.88
CA VAL A 70 9.66 3.08 6.10
C VAL A 70 10.74 2.23 6.76
N HIS A 71 11.80 2.87 7.26
CA HIS A 71 12.82 2.19 8.07
C HIS A 71 12.22 1.61 9.35
N HIS A 72 11.32 2.35 10.00
CA HIS A 72 10.65 1.87 11.19
C HIS A 72 9.72 0.67 10.89
N ALA A 73 9.04 0.62 9.73
CA ALA A 73 8.30 -0.56 9.31
C ALA A 73 9.20 -1.81 9.22
N VAL A 74 10.42 -1.64 8.70
CA VAL A 74 11.44 -2.69 8.67
C VAL A 74 11.87 -3.08 10.08
N ASP A 75 12.16 -2.13 10.97
CA ASP A 75 12.53 -2.41 12.36
C ASP A 75 11.42 -3.20 13.09
N LEU A 76 10.15 -2.83 12.87
CA LEU A 76 8.98 -3.51 13.43
C LEU A 76 8.83 -4.95 12.93
N SER A 77 9.40 -5.29 11.77
CA SER A 77 9.40 -6.66 11.22
C SER A 77 10.42 -7.56 11.91
N GLY A 78 11.31 -7.00 12.74
CA GLY A 78 12.32 -7.76 13.47
C GLY A 78 13.41 -8.39 12.60
N VAL A 79 13.46 -8.12 11.29
CA VAL A 79 14.45 -8.71 10.39
C VAL A 79 15.85 -8.15 10.65
N HIS A 80 16.84 -9.04 10.74
CA HIS A 80 18.26 -8.70 10.89
C HIS A 80 19.16 -9.72 10.19
N GLY A 81 20.41 -9.35 9.90
CA GLY A 81 21.40 -10.24 9.30
C GLY A 81 21.24 -10.52 7.80
N ARG A 82 20.23 -9.92 7.14
CA ARG A 82 20.05 -9.92 5.68
C ARG A 82 19.36 -8.63 5.24
N ARG A 83 19.29 -8.40 3.92
CA ARG A 83 18.51 -7.30 3.36
C ARG A 83 17.01 -7.53 3.64
N PRO A 84 16.30 -6.53 4.17
CA PRO A 84 14.84 -6.56 4.34
C PRO A 84 14.14 -6.69 3.00
N ARG A 85 13.08 -7.50 2.96
CA ARG A 85 12.22 -7.72 1.80
C ARG A 85 10.96 -6.88 1.93
N ILE A 86 10.78 -5.91 1.04
CA ILE A 86 9.62 -5.04 1.03
C ILE A 86 8.77 -5.33 -0.20
N LEU A 87 7.52 -5.70 0.02
CA LEU A 87 6.52 -5.73 -1.05
C LEU A 87 5.94 -4.34 -1.22
N TYR A 88 6.20 -3.72 -2.37
CA TYR A 88 5.60 -2.44 -2.72
C TYR A 88 4.26 -2.66 -3.42
N VAL A 89 3.21 -1.97 -2.97
CA VAL A 89 1.88 -2.03 -3.57
C VAL A 89 1.44 -0.63 -4.01
N GLY A 90 1.47 -0.40 -5.33
CA GLY A 90 1.21 0.89 -5.97
C GLY A 90 -0.24 1.09 -6.46
N THR A 91 -1.15 0.19 -6.10
CA THR A 91 -2.48 0.07 -6.73
C THR A 91 -3.32 1.33 -6.63
N ALA A 92 -3.13 2.13 -5.57
CA ALA A 92 -3.81 3.41 -5.36
C ALA A 92 -3.53 4.44 -6.48
N THR A 93 -2.43 4.26 -7.22
CA THR A 93 -2.04 5.06 -8.39
C THR A 93 -2.15 4.31 -9.72
N GLY A 94 -2.81 3.14 -9.73
CA GLY A 94 -2.90 2.29 -10.91
C GLY A 94 -1.57 1.61 -11.29
N ASP A 95 -0.73 1.32 -10.29
CA ASP A 95 0.61 0.72 -10.46
C ASP A 95 1.52 1.48 -11.43
N ALA A 96 1.43 2.82 -11.39
CA ALA A 96 2.17 3.70 -12.28
C ALA A 96 3.68 3.39 -12.31
N GLU A 97 4.17 2.95 -13.47
CA GLU A 97 5.56 2.48 -13.65
C GLU A 97 6.60 3.49 -13.18
N HIS A 98 6.38 4.78 -13.44
CA HIS A 98 7.30 5.83 -13.04
C HIS A 98 7.35 6.04 -11.51
N VAL A 99 6.27 5.75 -10.78
CA VAL A 99 6.27 5.77 -9.31
C VAL A 99 7.02 4.55 -8.81
N THR A 100 6.71 3.37 -9.36
CA THR A 100 7.43 2.13 -9.05
C THR A 100 8.94 2.28 -9.23
N ALA A 101 9.39 2.85 -10.36
CA ALA A 101 10.82 3.08 -10.61
C ALA A 101 11.48 4.00 -9.55
N ARG A 102 10.78 5.07 -9.13
CA ARG A 102 11.29 5.99 -8.09
C ARG A 102 11.40 5.31 -6.73
N VAL A 103 10.41 4.48 -6.38
CA VAL A 103 10.38 3.74 -5.12
C VAL A 103 11.41 2.61 -5.11
N SER A 104 11.61 1.92 -6.23
CA SER A 104 12.70 0.94 -6.37
C SER A 104 14.08 1.58 -6.20
N GLU A 105 14.28 2.81 -6.72
CA GLU A 105 15.51 3.55 -6.51
C GLU A 105 15.69 3.97 -5.04
N ALA A 106 14.62 4.37 -4.36
CA ALA A 106 14.64 4.63 -2.93
C ALA A 106 15.04 3.38 -2.11
N ALA A 107 14.49 2.21 -2.45
CA ALA A 107 14.84 0.94 -1.83
C ALA A 107 16.30 0.55 -2.06
N ARG A 108 16.81 0.78 -3.28
CA ARG A 108 18.22 0.57 -3.61
C ARG A 108 19.13 1.39 -2.70
N VAL A 109 18.81 2.68 -2.50
CA VAL A 109 19.57 3.57 -1.60
C VAL A 109 19.45 3.11 -0.14
N ALA A 110 18.27 2.70 0.30
CA ALA A 110 18.05 2.21 1.66
C ALA A 110 18.64 0.81 1.94
N GLY A 111 19.15 0.11 0.92
CA GLY A 111 19.68 -1.24 1.08
C GLY A 111 18.60 -2.32 1.22
N PHE A 112 17.37 -2.06 0.78
CA PHE A 112 16.25 -2.99 0.83
C PHE A 112 16.07 -3.77 -0.48
N ASP A 113 15.59 -5.00 -0.39
CA ASP A 113 15.16 -5.80 -1.53
C ASP A 113 13.66 -5.55 -1.76
N LEU A 114 13.33 -4.79 -2.80
CA LEU A 114 11.94 -4.38 -3.08
C LEU A 114 11.35 -5.17 -4.25
N THR A 115 10.15 -5.72 -4.03
CA THR A 115 9.35 -6.38 -5.07
C THR A 115 8.06 -5.59 -5.29
N PRO A 116 7.84 -5.02 -6.48
CA PRO A 116 6.54 -4.42 -6.83
C PRO A 116 5.50 -5.50 -7.09
N LEU A 117 4.39 -5.49 -6.36
CA LEU A 117 3.18 -6.22 -6.73
C LEU A 117 2.33 -5.33 -7.62
N GLN A 118 2.17 -5.73 -8.89
CA GLN A 118 1.29 -5.05 -9.85
C GLN A 118 0.03 -5.88 -10.03
N LEU A 119 -1.11 -5.21 -10.18
CA LEU A 119 -2.41 -5.75 -10.56
C LEU A 119 -2.91 -5.17 -11.89
N PHE A 120 -2.22 -4.16 -12.44
CA PHE A 120 -2.50 -3.58 -13.75
C PHE A 120 -1.44 -3.99 -14.80
N PRO A 121 -1.84 -4.54 -15.97
CA PRO A 121 -3.19 -4.96 -16.31
C PRO A 121 -3.62 -6.28 -15.64
N MET A 122 -2.69 -6.99 -14.99
CA MET A 122 -2.91 -8.26 -14.29
C MET A 122 -1.85 -8.43 -13.19
N PRO A 123 -2.02 -9.40 -12.27
CA PRO A 123 -0.95 -9.84 -11.37
C PRO A 123 0.34 -10.14 -12.12
N ASN A 124 1.45 -9.53 -11.69
CA ASN A 124 2.78 -9.77 -12.28
C ASN A 124 3.52 -10.98 -11.68
N VAL A 125 2.83 -11.77 -10.84
CA VAL A 125 3.35 -12.97 -10.18
C VAL A 125 2.32 -14.10 -10.25
N ASP A 126 2.79 -15.35 -10.32
CA ASP A 126 1.93 -16.53 -10.41
C ASP A 126 1.17 -16.81 -9.10
N ASP A 127 1.85 -16.62 -7.97
CA ASP A 127 1.32 -16.85 -6.62
C ASP A 127 1.37 -15.55 -5.82
N VAL A 128 0.26 -14.80 -5.87
CA VAL A 128 0.11 -13.52 -5.16
C VAL A 128 0.18 -13.72 -3.65
N GLU A 129 -0.49 -14.73 -3.11
CA GLU A 129 -0.53 -14.98 -1.66
C GLU A 129 0.85 -15.39 -1.13
N GLY A 130 1.51 -16.34 -1.80
CA GLY A 130 2.87 -16.74 -1.45
C GLY A 130 3.87 -15.60 -1.59
N THR A 131 3.67 -14.73 -2.58
CA THR A 131 4.48 -13.51 -2.73
C THR A 131 4.26 -12.57 -1.55
N VAL A 132 3.02 -12.25 -1.17
CA VAL A 132 2.75 -11.37 -0.02
C VAL A 132 3.31 -11.96 1.28
N LEU A 133 3.08 -13.25 1.54
CA LEU A 133 3.58 -13.95 2.73
C LEU A 133 5.11 -14.11 2.77
N GLY A 134 5.79 -13.99 1.62
CA GLY A 134 7.24 -14.11 1.51
C GLY A 134 8.05 -12.84 1.82
N HIS A 135 7.37 -11.74 2.19
CA HIS A 135 7.99 -10.44 2.48
C HIS A 135 7.91 -10.08 3.96
N ASP A 136 8.82 -9.20 4.39
CA ASP A 136 8.90 -8.73 5.77
C ASP A 136 7.89 -7.62 6.05
N VAL A 137 7.76 -6.73 5.06
CA VAL A 137 6.90 -5.55 5.09
C VAL A 137 6.11 -5.48 3.79
N VAL A 138 4.82 -5.22 3.90
CA VAL A 138 4.02 -4.69 2.78
C VAL A 138 3.95 -3.19 2.95
N TRP A 139 4.36 -2.44 1.93
CA TRP A 139 4.26 -0.98 1.92
C TRP A 139 3.29 -0.53 0.82
N VAL A 140 2.12 -0.04 1.25
CA VAL A 140 1.06 0.44 0.35
C VAL A 140 1.19 1.94 0.14
N MET A 141 1.30 2.34 -1.13
CA MET A 141 1.44 3.74 -1.51
C MET A 141 0.12 4.51 -1.42
N GLY A 142 0.23 5.83 -1.26
CA GLY A 142 -0.89 6.77 -1.35
C GLY A 142 -1.50 6.86 -2.76
N GLY A 143 -2.67 7.50 -2.87
CA GLY A 143 -3.44 7.62 -4.12
C GLY A 143 -4.94 7.55 -3.83
N SER A 144 -5.70 6.86 -4.69
CA SER A 144 -7.13 6.62 -4.47
C SER A 144 -7.37 5.37 -3.64
N VAL A 145 -7.88 5.54 -2.41
CA VAL A 145 -8.30 4.42 -1.55
C VAL A 145 -9.53 3.72 -2.11
N ALA A 146 -10.44 4.46 -2.77
CA ALA A 146 -11.60 3.84 -3.43
C ALA A 146 -11.16 2.88 -4.55
N ASN A 147 -10.20 3.30 -5.37
CA ASN A 147 -9.72 2.48 -6.49
C ASN A 147 -8.93 1.26 -6.00
N LEU A 148 -8.01 1.44 -5.04
CA LEU A 148 -7.24 0.30 -4.53
C LEU A 148 -8.17 -0.75 -3.89
N LEU A 149 -9.16 -0.34 -3.10
CA LEU A 149 -10.10 -1.27 -2.46
C LEU A 149 -10.94 -2.03 -3.48
N ALA A 150 -11.41 -1.33 -4.53
CA ALA A 150 -12.16 -1.97 -5.61
C ALA A 150 -11.33 -3.04 -6.33
N VAL A 151 -10.10 -2.70 -6.72
CA VAL A 151 -9.18 -3.64 -7.39
C VAL A 151 -8.82 -4.81 -6.48
N TRP A 152 -8.51 -4.54 -5.20
CA TRP A 152 -8.11 -5.59 -4.26
C TRP A 152 -9.22 -6.61 -4.05
N ARG A 153 -10.48 -6.19 -3.97
CA ARG A 153 -11.62 -7.12 -3.87
C ARG A 153 -11.79 -7.98 -5.12
N VAL A 154 -11.56 -7.41 -6.31
CA VAL A 154 -11.59 -8.16 -7.57
C VAL A 154 -10.52 -9.26 -7.58
N HIS A 155 -9.34 -8.97 -7.03
CA HIS A 155 -8.21 -9.91 -6.98
C HIS A 155 -8.13 -10.74 -5.69
N GLY A 156 -9.05 -10.59 -4.74
CA GLY A 156 -9.01 -11.26 -3.43
C GLY A 156 -7.83 -10.84 -2.53
N LEU A 157 -7.17 -9.72 -2.84
CA LEU A 157 -6.00 -9.24 -2.11
C LEU A 157 -6.36 -8.76 -0.69
N ASP A 158 -7.61 -8.35 -0.46
CA ASP A 158 -8.16 -8.04 0.86
C ASP A 158 -8.03 -9.21 1.84
N THR A 159 -8.34 -10.42 1.38
CA THR A 159 -8.24 -11.67 2.15
C THR A 159 -6.77 -12.05 2.37
N VAL A 160 -5.94 -11.89 1.34
CA VAL A 160 -4.49 -12.15 1.42
C VAL A 160 -3.82 -11.23 2.43
N MET A 161 -4.13 -9.92 2.43
CA MET A 161 -3.59 -8.97 3.40
C MET A 161 -3.94 -9.35 4.84
N ARG A 162 -5.18 -9.78 5.09
CA ARG A 162 -5.59 -10.27 6.42
C ARG A 162 -4.81 -11.51 6.87
N ARG A 163 -4.53 -12.44 5.95
CA ARG A 163 -3.70 -13.62 6.24
C ARG A 163 -2.25 -13.24 6.49
N ALA A 164 -1.69 -12.36 5.68
CA ALA A 164 -0.33 -11.85 5.82
C ALA A 164 -0.12 -11.16 7.18
N TRP A 165 -1.05 -10.29 7.55
CA TRP A 165 -1.05 -9.64 8.87
C TRP A 165 -1.04 -10.65 10.01
N ARG A 166 -1.90 -11.68 9.94
CA ARG A 166 -1.96 -12.76 10.95
C ARG A 166 -0.71 -13.65 10.97
N ALA A 167 -0.01 -13.76 9.84
CA ALA A 167 1.24 -14.50 9.72
C ALA A 167 2.47 -13.71 10.19
N GLY A 168 2.29 -12.45 10.62
CA GLY A 168 3.35 -11.60 11.16
C GLY A 168 3.98 -10.65 10.14
N VAL A 169 3.52 -10.63 8.89
CA VAL A 169 3.97 -9.62 7.91
C VAL A 169 3.57 -8.23 8.42
N VAL A 170 4.50 -7.30 8.48
CA VAL A 170 4.19 -5.92 8.88
C VAL A 170 3.43 -5.26 7.74
N LEU A 171 2.18 -4.88 7.99
CA LEU A 171 1.42 -4.08 7.04
C LEU A 171 1.69 -2.61 7.30
N ALA A 172 2.15 -1.89 6.30
CA ALA A 172 2.41 -0.47 6.40
C ALA A 172 1.89 0.27 5.18
N GLY A 173 1.61 1.56 5.32
CA GLY A 173 1.20 2.35 4.18
C GLY A 173 0.97 3.81 4.51
N VAL A 174 1.09 4.62 3.47
CA VAL A 174 0.96 6.07 3.54
C VAL A 174 -0.36 6.51 2.89
N SER A 175 -1.03 7.49 3.49
CA SER A 175 -2.21 8.14 2.89
C SER A 175 -3.34 7.12 2.63
N ALA A 176 -3.76 6.90 1.37
CA ALA A 176 -4.69 5.83 1.02
C ALA A 176 -4.25 4.44 1.52
N GLY A 177 -2.93 4.17 1.52
CA GLY A 177 -2.36 2.95 2.09
C GLY A 177 -2.44 2.88 3.62
N SER A 178 -2.63 4.01 4.30
CA SER A 178 -2.97 4.03 5.73
C SER A 178 -4.47 3.76 5.91
N ILE A 179 -5.33 4.51 5.21
CA ILE A 179 -6.79 4.42 5.33
C ILE A 179 -7.30 2.99 5.08
N CYS A 180 -6.69 2.26 4.15
CA CYS A 180 -7.18 0.94 3.75
C CYS A 180 -7.18 -0.09 4.90
N TRP A 181 -6.37 0.09 5.94
CA TRP A 181 -6.32 -0.83 7.09
C TRP A 181 -7.48 -0.67 8.08
N PHE A 182 -8.15 0.49 8.06
CA PHE A 182 -9.18 0.88 9.02
C PHE A 182 -10.57 0.49 8.54
N ARG A 183 -11.62 0.82 9.31
CA ARG A 183 -13.00 0.73 8.82
C ARG A 183 -13.31 1.75 7.73
N GLY A 184 -12.63 2.89 7.77
CA GLY A 184 -12.89 3.99 6.84
C GLY A 184 -12.07 5.22 7.16
N GLY A 185 -12.30 6.30 6.41
CA GLY A 185 -11.61 7.57 6.57
C GLY A 185 -12.10 8.64 5.60
N ALA A 186 -11.57 9.85 5.76
CA ALA A 186 -11.82 10.96 4.83
C ALA A 186 -10.91 10.84 3.59
N THR A 187 -11.48 11.00 2.40
CA THR A 187 -10.73 10.87 1.14
C THR A 187 -11.26 11.79 0.02
N ASP A 188 -10.34 12.17 -0.86
CA ASP A 188 -10.52 12.88 -2.13
C ASP A 188 -10.48 11.92 -3.34
N SER A 189 -10.56 10.60 -3.13
CA SER A 189 -10.57 9.53 -4.17
C SER A 189 -11.63 9.69 -5.27
N TYR A 190 -12.50 10.66 -5.08
CA TYR A 190 -13.83 10.80 -5.58
C TYR A 190 -14.02 12.18 -6.25
N GLY A 191 -13.00 13.03 -6.21
CA GLY A 191 -13.01 14.42 -6.64
C GLY A 191 -12.47 15.36 -5.56
N PRO A 192 -12.39 16.67 -5.86
CA PRO A 192 -11.81 17.67 -4.96
C PRO A 192 -12.56 17.83 -3.62
N GLU A 193 -13.86 17.52 -3.60
CA GLU A 193 -14.64 17.53 -2.37
C GLU A 193 -14.41 16.24 -1.59
N LEU A 194 -13.92 16.37 -0.36
CA LEU A 194 -13.67 15.25 0.54
C LEU A 194 -14.96 14.50 0.87
N ARG A 195 -14.92 13.18 0.77
CA ARG A 195 -16.00 12.26 1.10
C ARG A 195 -15.50 11.13 2.00
N PRO A 196 -16.37 10.50 2.81
CA PRO A 196 -15.99 9.31 3.54
C PRO A 196 -15.82 8.11 2.61
N VAL A 197 -14.86 7.24 2.92
CA VAL A 197 -14.93 5.80 2.63
C VAL A 197 -15.27 5.09 3.93
N THR A 198 -16.22 4.15 3.91
CA THR A 198 -16.76 3.50 5.13
C THR A 198 -16.65 1.98 5.09
N ASP A 199 -16.05 1.45 4.02
CA ASP A 199 -15.93 0.03 3.73
C ASP A 199 -14.47 -0.37 3.50
N ALA A 200 -13.49 0.27 4.14
CA ALA A 200 -12.09 -0.19 4.06
C ALA A 200 -11.92 -1.59 4.70
N LEU A 201 -10.70 -2.15 4.74
CA LEU A 201 -10.51 -3.57 5.08
C LEU A 201 -10.96 -3.93 6.51
N GLY A 202 -11.07 -2.95 7.40
CA GLY A 202 -11.52 -3.13 8.78
C GLY A 202 -10.63 -4.08 9.56
N LEU A 203 -9.30 -4.06 9.30
CA LEU A 203 -8.34 -4.77 10.15
C LEU A 203 -8.26 -4.08 11.51
N LEU A 204 -8.25 -2.74 11.49
CA LEU A 204 -8.34 -1.89 12.67
C LEU A 204 -9.79 -1.40 12.87
N PRO A 205 -10.34 -1.46 14.11
CA PRO A 205 -11.74 -1.14 14.39
C PRO A 205 -12.03 0.37 14.47
N TYR A 206 -11.12 1.21 13.99
CA TYR A 206 -11.18 2.67 14.05
C TYR A 206 -11.41 3.28 12.66
N GLY A 207 -11.68 4.58 12.61
CA GLY A 207 -11.51 5.38 11.40
C GLY A 207 -10.10 5.97 11.30
N ASN A 208 -9.75 6.52 10.14
CA ASN A 208 -8.44 7.14 9.93
C ASN A 208 -8.53 8.50 9.20
N GLY A 209 -7.84 9.50 9.76
CA GLY A 209 -7.65 10.81 9.15
C GLY A 209 -6.17 11.04 8.82
N VAL A 210 -5.80 10.96 7.55
CA VAL A 210 -4.43 11.23 7.08
C VAL A 210 -4.26 12.68 6.64
N HIS A 211 -3.03 13.18 6.64
CA HIS A 211 -2.68 14.52 6.20
C HIS A 211 -3.47 15.61 6.95
N TYR A 212 -3.59 15.44 8.27
CA TYR A 212 -4.55 16.17 9.09
C TYR A 212 -4.27 17.67 9.20
N ASP A 213 -3.05 18.09 8.88
CA ASP A 213 -2.55 19.47 8.87
C ASP A 213 -2.33 20.05 7.46
N SER A 214 -2.62 19.28 6.40
CA SER A 214 -2.31 19.69 5.01
C SER A 214 -3.53 20.13 4.20
N ASP A 215 -4.74 19.79 4.65
CA ASP A 215 -6.01 20.20 4.03
C ASP A 215 -7.03 20.57 5.12
N GLU A 216 -7.43 21.84 5.12
CA GLU A 216 -8.35 22.44 6.10
C GLU A 216 -9.71 21.73 6.17
N GLY A 217 -10.12 21.03 5.11
CA GLY A 217 -11.38 20.28 5.06
C GLY A 217 -11.34 18.93 5.79
N ARG A 218 -10.16 18.33 5.98
CA ARG A 218 -10.03 16.97 6.54
C ARG A 218 -10.44 16.90 8.00
N ARG A 219 -9.96 17.84 8.82
CA ARG A 219 -10.26 17.89 10.26
C ARG A 219 -11.76 18.11 10.53
N PRO A 220 -12.43 19.12 9.96
CA PRO A 220 -13.88 19.29 10.09
C PRO A 220 -14.69 18.08 9.60
N LEU A 221 -14.29 17.45 8.49
CA LEU A 221 -15.00 16.28 7.98
C LEU A 221 -14.89 15.09 8.95
N ILE A 222 -13.70 14.77 9.45
CA ILE A 222 -13.53 13.69 10.44
C ILE A 222 -14.39 13.95 11.69
N HIS A 223 -14.36 15.18 12.23
CA HIS A 223 -15.17 15.53 13.39
C HIS A 223 -16.67 15.31 13.13
N ARG A 224 -17.17 15.72 11.96
CA ARG A 224 -18.57 15.49 11.58
C ARG A 224 -18.92 14.01 11.50
N LEU A 225 -18.11 13.23 10.79
CA LEU A 225 -18.33 11.79 10.57
C LEU A 225 -18.26 10.99 11.88
N VAL A 226 -17.45 11.41 12.84
CA VAL A 226 -17.41 10.79 14.18
C VAL A 226 -18.61 11.23 15.02
N ALA A 227 -18.98 12.51 14.97
CA ALA A 227 -20.10 13.05 15.72
C ALA A 227 -21.46 12.45 15.30
N ASP A 228 -21.67 12.26 13.99
CA ASP A 228 -22.89 11.67 13.44
C ASP A 228 -22.91 10.12 13.46
N GLY A 229 -21.78 9.49 13.79
CA GLY A 229 -21.64 8.04 13.91
C GLY A 229 -21.36 7.31 12.59
N THR A 230 -21.13 8.03 11.50
CA THR A 230 -20.69 7.44 10.21
C THR A 230 -19.35 6.73 10.33
N LEU A 231 -18.41 7.30 11.10
CA LEU A 231 -17.14 6.68 11.47
C LEU A 231 -17.12 6.39 12.98
N PRO A 232 -16.44 5.30 13.40
CA PRO A 232 -16.15 5.08 14.81
C PRO A 232 -15.10 6.10 15.31
N ALA A 233 -14.65 5.95 16.55
CA ALA A 233 -13.46 6.65 17.02
C ALA A 233 -12.34 6.55 15.98
N SER A 234 -11.72 7.68 15.66
CA SER A 234 -10.83 7.83 14.51
C SER A 234 -9.46 8.33 14.94
N HIS A 235 -8.42 7.66 14.48
CA HIS A 235 -7.05 8.08 14.70
C HIS A 235 -6.55 8.89 13.52
N CYS A 236 -6.03 10.08 13.79
CA CYS A 236 -5.58 11.02 12.78
C CYS A 236 -4.09 11.30 12.92
N THR A 237 -3.43 11.63 11.81
CA THR A 237 -1.99 11.88 11.72
C THR A 237 -1.71 13.09 10.86
N ASP A 238 -0.89 14.01 11.36
CA ASP A 238 -0.26 15.05 10.57
C ASP A 238 0.76 14.45 9.58
N ASP A 239 1.18 15.22 8.59
CA ASP A 239 2.24 14.82 7.65
C ASP A 239 3.53 14.45 8.39
N GLY A 240 4.10 13.29 8.02
CA GLY A 240 5.28 12.72 8.67
C GLY A 240 5.01 11.92 9.95
N VAL A 241 3.73 11.72 10.33
CA VAL A 241 3.36 10.93 11.52
C VAL A 241 2.87 9.53 11.14
N GLY A 242 3.21 8.55 11.98
CA GLY A 242 2.74 7.18 11.89
C GLY A 242 2.18 6.66 13.22
N LEU A 243 1.28 5.68 13.12
CA LEU A 243 0.62 4.99 14.23
C LEU A 243 1.00 3.51 14.21
N VAL A 244 1.56 3.02 15.30
CA VAL A 244 2.00 1.63 15.44
C VAL A 244 0.93 0.85 16.19
N TYR A 245 0.44 -0.22 15.59
CA TYR A 245 -0.52 -1.15 16.19
C TYR A 245 0.09 -2.53 16.38
N ARG A 246 -0.26 -3.17 17.50
CA ARG A 246 -0.03 -4.59 17.77
C ARG A 246 -1.39 -5.25 17.98
N GLY A 247 -1.71 -6.23 17.15
CA GLY A 247 -3.10 -6.60 16.90
C GLY A 247 -3.89 -5.35 16.53
N THR A 248 -4.98 -5.08 17.26
CA THR A 248 -5.81 -3.89 17.06
C THR A 248 -5.49 -2.75 18.02
N GLU A 249 -4.56 -2.94 18.96
CA GLU A 249 -4.26 -1.95 19.99
C GLU A 249 -3.22 -0.96 19.49
N LEU A 250 -3.50 0.34 19.68
CA LEU A 250 -2.53 1.40 19.40
C LEU A 250 -1.45 1.37 20.47
N VAL A 251 -0.20 1.16 20.07
CA VAL A 251 0.96 1.07 21.00
C VAL A 251 1.69 2.39 21.11
N GLU A 252 1.94 3.07 19.99
CA GLU A 252 2.59 4.38 20.00
C GLU A 252 2.29 5.17 18.72
N ALA A 253 2.48 6.48 18.79
CA ALA A 253 2.64 7.35 17.63
C ALA A 253 4.12 7.69 17.46
N VAL A 254 4.57 7.77 16.22
CA VAL A 254 5.95 8.09 15.83
C VAL A 254 5.98 9.15 14.74
N THR A 255 7.05 9.94 14.66
CA THR A 255 7.15 11.03 13.67
C THR A 255 8.52 11.12 13.04
N GLU A 256 8.57 11.51 11.77
CA GLU A 256 9.78 11.87 11.02
C GLU A 256 10.16 13.34 11.24
N LEU A 257 9.20 14.16 11.69
CA LEU A 257 9.33 15.61 11.79
C LEU A 257 9.00 16.10 13.21
N PRO A 258 9.79 17.05 13.77
CA PRO A 258 9.47 17.65 15.05
C PRO A 258 8.18 18.50 14.97
N GLY A 259 7.42 18.54 16.07
CA GLY A 259 6.24 19.40 16.21
C GLY A 259 4.97 18.87 15.55
N LYS A 260 5.01 17.72 14.87
CA LYS A 260 3.82 17.07 14.30
C LYS A 260 3.06 16.26 15.34
N GLY A 261 1.79 15.96 15.10
CA GLY A 261 0.91 15.26 16.04
C GLY A 261 0.14 14.09 15.46
N ALA A 262 -0.21 13.16 16.34
CA ALA A 262 -1.32 12.25 16.14
C ALA A 262 -2.52 12.71 16.99
N TYR A 263 -3.72 12.25 16.68
CA TYR A 263 -4.94 12.64 17.38
C TYR A 263 -5.93 11.49 17.46
N LEU A 264 -6.65 11.40 18.57
CA LEU A 264 -7.84 10.57 18.72
C LEU A 264 -9.06 11.46 18.67
N VAL A 265 -9.93 11.25 17.67
CA VAL A 265 -11.25 11.88 17.59
C VAL A 265 -12.30 10.87 18.04
N SER A 266 -13.02 11.20 19.12
CA SER A 266 -14.03 10.34 19.73
C SER A 266 -15.37 11.06 19.84
N ARG A 267 -16.46 10.29 19.84
CA ARG A 267 -17.82 10.83 19.98
C ARG A 267 -18.18 11.01 21.46
N GLN A 268 -18.67 12.20 21.82
CA GLN A 268 -19.23 12.49 23.13
C GLN A 268 -20.62 13.11 22.95
N GLY A 269 -21.68 12.31 23.02
CA GLY A 269 -23.03 12.78 22.70
C GLY A 269 -23.19 13.03 21.20
N ASP A 270 -23.56 14.24 20.82
CA ASP A 270 -23.76 14.70 19.43
C ASP A 270 -22.53 15.45 18.85
N ARG A 271 -21.43 15.52 19.60
CA ARG A 271 -20.19 16.19 19.20
C ARG A 271 -19.01 15.21 19.11
N ALA A 272 -18.02 15.60 18.32
CA ALA A 272 -16.69 15.02 18.37
C ALA A 272 -15.81 15.77 19.36
N VAL A 273 -14.94 15.04 20.05
CA VAL A 273 -13.87 15.57 20.90
C VAL A 273 -12.57 14.99 20.43
N GLU A 274 -11.54 15.82 20.42
CA GLU A 274 -10.22 15.45 19.95
C GLU A 274 -9.21 15.53 21.08
N GLU A 275 -8.36 14.52 21.16
CA GLU A 275 -7.23 14.44 22.06
C GLU A 275 -5.95 14.26 21.24
N ARG A 276 -4.91 15.05 21.54
CA ARG A 276 -3.61 14.93 20.90
C ARG A 276 -2.81 13.78 21.52
N ILE A 277 -2.21 12.97 20.67
CA ILE A 277 -1.25 11.91 21.01
C ILE A 277 0.12 12.40 20.56
N GLU A 278 1.04 12.56 21.51
CA GLU A 278 2.38 13.08 21.22
C GLU A 278 3.27 11.99 20.60
N PRO A 279 3.74 12.17 19.36
CA PRO A 279 4.54 11.15 18.69
C PRO A 279 6.01 11.21 19.14
N ARG A 280 6.64 10.03 19.25
CA ARG A 280 8.08 9.92 19.46
C ARG A 280 8.83 10.20 18.16
N LEU A 281 9.80 11.11 18.20
CA LEU A 281 10.65 11.40 17.04
C LEU A 281 11.53 10.20 16.69
N LEU A 282 11.52 9.79 15.42
CA LEU A 282 12.38 8.76 14.86
C LEU A 282 13.71 9.34 14.39
N PRO A 283 14.81 8.56 14.47
CA PRO A 283 16.08 9.00 13.92
C PRO A 283 15.98 9.12 12.39
N THR A 284 16.50 10.22 11.86
CA THR A 284 16.58 10.43 10.41
C THR A 284 17.56 9.43 9.77
N PRO A 285 17.18 8.68 8.73
CA PRO A 285 18.09 7.78 8.03
C PRO A 285 19.26 8.54 7.39
N SER A 286 20.46 8.00 7.51
CA SER A 286 21.66 8.47 6.80
C SER A 286 21.92 7.59 5.57
N PHE A 287 22.26 8.21 4.45
CA PHE A 287 22.55 7.56 3.17
C PHE A 287 23.80 8.16 2.52
#